data_AF-A0A4U9VQM5-F1
#
_entry.id   AF-A0A4U9VQM5-F1
#
_cell.length_a   1.000
_cell.length_b   1.000
_cell.length_c   1.000
_cell.angle_alpha   90.00
_cell.angle_beta   90.00
_cell.angle_gamma   90.00
#
_symmetry.space_group_name_H-M   'P 1'
#
loop_
_entity.id
_entity.type
_entity.pdbx_description
1 polymer ?
#
loop_
_entity_poly.entity_id
_entity_poly.type
_entity_poly.pdbx_seq_one_letter_code
_entity_poly.pdbx_strand_id
1 'polypeptide(L)'
;MRYYSIKFIYYLTLNCCLLISCNSSALAQNKVHFRNKQITKNIAKLFENYPDVNGLQINFRNDTAESIYILGKNEDNILKGSKYETYYSLKYSGDLFFLKRKFPMIDEFVRSNRLADNIKVHERERNFVLVVEPSSTSIKPLSDTGPVFCGFRHSSLLRFVKRLNANYKETIVPAGDSILILQAIVNRDGSLGKKMLLHGNEDDKLYRYICANYQDYNQENKANLNTKGLFLPYLSGGTPLTSIIEIFVRLNPDRTFSVSGSGRERKLRMKDYKEDPNAPLQIY
;
A
#
# COMPACT_ATOMS: atom_id res chain seq x y z
N MET A 1 25.17 -24.11 57.88
CA MET A 1 25.02 -23.28 56.66
C MET A 1 24.18 -24.00 55.59
N ARG A 2 22.86 -24.07 55.72
CA ARG A 2 21.94 -24.59 54.68
C ARG A 2 20.55 -23.94 54.80
N TYR A 3 20.45 -22.64 54.52
CA TYR A 3 19.15 -21.95 54.44
C TYR A 3 19.08 -20.85 53.35
N TYR A 4 20.14 -20.65 52.58
CA TYR A 4 20.20 -19.59 51.56
C TYR A 4 19.74 -20.03 50.17
N SER A 5 19.63 -21.34 49.90
CA SER A 5 19.36 -21.84 48.54
C SER A 5 17.87 -21.80 48.16
N ILE A 6 16.94 -21.90 49.11
CA ILE A 6 15.50 -21.96 48.80
C ILE A 6 14.93 -20.56 48.51
N LYS A 7 15.37 -19.52 49.24
CA LYS A 7 14.93 -18.14 48.99
C LYS A 7 15.41 -17.62 47.62
N PHE A 8 16.62 -17.99 47.20
CA PHE A 8 17.17 -17.55 45.90
C PHE A 8 16.41 -18.14 44.71
N ILE A 9 16.01 -19.42 44.82
CA ILE A 9 15.20 -20.09 43.78
C ILE A 9 13.83 -19.43 43.66
N TYR A 10 13.18 -19.08 44.77
CA TYR A 10 11.90 -18.37 44.76
C TYR A 10 11.98 -16.97 44.14
N TYR A 11 13.04 -16.21 44.41
CA TYR A 11 13.22 -14.89 43.80
C TYR A 11 13.52 -14.98 42.29
N LEU A 12 14.22 -16.02 41.84
CA LEU A 12 14.52 -16.23 40.42
C LEU A 12 13.27 -16.67 39.64
N THR A 13 12.45 -17.59 40.18
CA THR A 13 11.20 -18.00 39.54
C THR A 13 10.13 -16.90 39.57
N LEU A 14 10.05 -16.11 40.65
CA LEU A 14 9.11 -14.98 40.72
C LEU A 14 9.48 -13.87 39.72
N ASN A 15 10.77 -13.57 39.55
CA ASN A 15 11.23 -12.62 38.52
C ASN A 15 11.04 -13.16 37.09
N CYS A 16 11.24 -14.46 36.84
CA CYS A 16 10.91 -15.06 35.54
C CYS A 16 9.40 -14.97 35.23
N CYS A 17 8.53 -15.24 36.20
CA CYS A 17 7.08 -15.10 36.02
C CYS A 17 6.65 -13.64 35.77
N LEU A 18 7.28 -12.67 36.45
CA LEU A 18 7.05 -11.24 36.23
C LEU A 18 7.60 -10.73 34.89
N LEU A 19 8.72 -11.29 34.41
CA LEU A 19 9.27 -10.97 33.10
C LEU A 19 8.47 -11.60 31.95
N ILE A 20 7.79 -12.74 32.18
CA ILE A 20 6.88 -13.35 31.22
C ILE A 20 5.54 -12.59 31.16
N SER A 21 5.05 -12.08 32.29
CA SER A 21 3.82 -11.27 32.32
C SER A 21 4.01 -9.83 31.79
N CYS A 22 5.22 -9.29 31.83
CA CYS A 22 5.54 -8.00 31.19
C CYS A 22 5.85 -8.09 29.69
N ASN A 23 6.13 -9.29 29.14
CA ASN A 23 6.38 -9.51 27.71
C ASN A 23 5.18 -10.10 26.95
N SER A 24 4.03 -10.26 27.61
CA SER A 24 2.83 -10.85 26.98
C SER A 24 2.23 -9.97 25.87
N SER A 25 2.63 -8.72 25.77
CA SER A 25 2.17 -7.75 24.76
C SER A 25 2.72 -8.00 23.35
N ALA A 26 3.77 -8.81 23.18
CA ALA A 26 4.35 -9.10 21.86
C ALA A 26 3.69 -10.29 21.12
N LEU A 27 2.84 -11.09 21.78
CA LEU A 27 2.26 -12.32 21.22
C LEU A 27 0.73 -12.45 21.43
N ALA A 28 0.08 -11.49 22.07
CA ALA A 28 -1.36 -11.55 22.30
C ALA A 28 -2.16 -11.26 21.02
N GLN A 29 -2.52 -12.30 20.27
CA GLN A 29 -3.61 -12.21 19.29
C GLN A 29 -4.93 -12.17 20.05
N ASN A 30 -5.53 -10.99 20.15
CA ASN A 30 -6.81 -10.85 20.84
C ASN A 30 -7.94 -11.26 19.90
N LYS A 31 -8.70 -12.30 20.27
CA LYS A 31 -9.89 -12.71 19.52
C LYS A 31 -10.90 -11.57 19.48
N VAL A 32 -11.40 -11.26 18.29
CA VAL A 32 -12.35 -10.18 18.06
C VAL A 32 -13.77 -10.70 18.11
N HIS A 33 -14.60 -10.00 18.87
CA HIS A 33 -16.05 -10.11 18.77
C HIS A 33 -16.61 -8.79 18.27
N PHE A 34 -17.29 -8.82 17.13
CA PHE A 34 -17.99 -7.66 16.60
C PHE A 34 -19.27 -7.37 17.39
N ARG A 35 -19.55 -6.09 17.66
CA ARG A 35 -20.80 -5.61 18.27
C ARG A 35 -21.99 -5.91 17.33
N ASN A 36 -21.83 -5.64 16.04
CA ASN A 36 -22.83 -5.91 15.02
C ASN A 36 -22.65 -7.32 14.40
N LYS A 37 -23.64 -8.21 14.63
CA LYS A 37 -23.66 -9.58 14.05
C LYS A 37 -23.71 -9.60 12.53
N GLN A 38 -24.16 -8.51 11.88
CA GLN A 38 -24.16 -8.41 10.41
C GLN A 38 -22.73 -8.42 9.85
N ILE A 39 -21.74 -7.94 10.59
CA ILE A 39 -20.33 -7.98 10.16
C ILE A 39 -19.86 -9.42 10.01
N THR A 40 -20.18 -10.29 10.98
CA THR A 40 -19.86 -11.72 10.89
C THR A 40 -20.52 -12.39 9.70
N LYS A 41 -21.79 -12.04 9.40
CA LYS A 41 -22.48 -12.55 8.19
C LYS A 41 -21.82 -12.06 6.90
N ASN A 42 -21.39 -10.80 6.86
CA ASN A 42 -20.70 -10.23 5.70
C ASN A 42 -19.33 -10.90 5.49
N ILE A 43 -18.60 -11.22 6.56
CA ILE A 43 -17.34 -11.97 6.50
C ILE A 43 -17.57 -13.37 5.92
N ALA A 44 -18.58 -14.11 6.40
CA ALA A 44 -18.92 -15.42 5.84
C ALA A 44 -19.23 -15.33 4.34
N LYS A 45 -20.08 -14.37 3.95
CA LYS A 45 -20.43 -14.13 2.54
C LYS A 45 -19.21 -13.77 1.69
N LEU A 46 -18.23 -13.03 2.23
CA LEU A 46 -17.00 -12.67 1.54
C LEU A 46 -16.20 -13.92 1.16
N PHE A 47 -15.98 -14.83 2.10
CA PHE A 47 -15.24 -16.07 1.83
C PHE A 47 -16.01 -17.07 0.97
N GLU A 48 -17.35 -17.07 1.02
CA GLU A 48 -18.18 -17.84 0.09
C GLU A 48 -18.03 -17.35 -1.36
N ASN A 49 -17.91 -16.03 -1.58
CA ASN A 49 -17.78 -15.43 -2.92
C ASN A 49 -16.34 -15.46 -3.46
N TYR A 50 -15.34 -15.60 -2.59
CA TYR A 50 -13.92 -15.63 -2.95
C TYR A 50 -13.24 -16.87 -2.37
N PRO A 51 -13.49 -18.08 -2.92
CA PRO A 51 -13.00 -19.33 -2.34
C PRO A 51 -11.48 -19.47 -2.33
N ASP A 52 -10.77 -18.74 -3.20
CA ASP A 52 -9.30 -18.73 -3.25
C ASP A 52 -8.65 -17.80 -2.20
N VAL A 53 -9.46 -17.01 -1.49
CA VAL A 53 -9.01 -16.12 -0.42
C VAL A 53 -9.12 -16.85 0.90
N ASN A 54 -8.00 -17.06 1.59
CA ASN A 54 -7.95 -17.76 2.88
C ASN A 54 -7.85 -16.82 4.08
N GLY A 55 -7.65 -15.53 3.86
CA GLY A 55 -7.68 -14.52 4.92
C GLY A 55 -7.43 -13.11 4.42
N LEU A 56 -7.65 -12.13 5.30
CA LEU A 56 -7.38 -10.71 5.09
C LEU A 56 -6.56 -10.19 6.28
N GLN A 57 -5.61 -9.30 6.00
CA GLN A 57 -4.98 -8.48 7.04
C GLN A 57 -5.22 -7.01 6.71
N ILE A 58 -5.88 -6.29 7.60
CA ILE A 58 -6.24 -4.88 7.39
C ILE A 58 -5.50 -4.04 8.42
N ASN A 59 -4.70 -3.10 7.94
CA ASN A 59 -3.93 -2.20 8.78
C ASN A 59 -4.75 -0.94 9.07
N PHE A 60 -5.05 -0.70 10.34
CA PHE A 60 -5.72 0.50 10.82
C PHE A 60 -4.72 1.43 11.52
N ARG A 61 -4.79 2.72 11.18
CA ARG A 61 -4.09 3.78 11.89
C ARG A 61 -5.09 4.88 12.21
N ASN A 62 -5.15 5.29 13.47
CA ASN A 62 -6.17 6.22 13.96
C ASN A 62 -7.58 5.81 13.53
N ASP A 63 -7.92 4.53 13.74
CA ASP A 63 -9.22 3.92 13.40
C ASP A 63 -9.59 3.96 11.89
N THR A 64 -8.65 4.34 11.03
CA THR A 64 -8.82 4.39 9.57
C THR A 64 -8.05 3.26 8.90
N ALA A 65 -8.71 2.48 8.04
CA ALA A 65 -8.04 1.45 7.24
C ALA A 65 -7.11 2.11 6.21
N GLU A 66 -5.81 1.79 6.27
CA GLU A 66 -4.80 2.37 5.38
C GLU A 66 -4.32 1.39 4.30
N SER A 67 -4.36 0.10 4.57
CA SER A 67 -3.95 -0.96 3.64
C SER A 67 -4.59 -2.29 3.98
N ILE A 68 -4.63 -3.18 2.98
CA ILE A 68 -5.11 -4.55 3.11
C ILE A 68 -4.16 -5.52 2.39
N TYR A 69 -3.87 -6.64 3.03
CA TYR A 69 -3.30 -7.83 2.39
C TYR A 69 -4.42 -8.85 2.20
N ILE A 70 -4.59 -9.32 0.97
CA ILE A 70 -5.47 -10.44 0.64
C ILE A 70 -4.60 -11.69 0.59
N LEU A 71 -4.85 -12.60 1.53
CA LEU A 71 -4.14 -13.87 1.65
C LEU A 71 -4.85 -14.91 0.80
N GLY A 72 -4.11 -15.65 -0.02
CA GLY A 72 -4.69 -16.62 -0.95
C GLY A 72 -3.80 -16.88 -2.16
N LYS A 73 -4.17 -17.88 -2.96
CA LYS A 73 -3.42 -18.19 -4.19
C LYS A 73 -3.59 -17.03 -5.17
N ASN A 74 -2.50 -16.35 -5.51
CA ASN A 74 -2.55 -15.26 -6.48
C ASN A 74 -2.07 -15.72 -7.86
N GLU A 75 -3.02 -15.86 -8.80
CA GLU A 75 -2.73 -16.17 -10.19
C GLU A 75 -2.48 -14.92 -11.05
N ASP A 76 -2.77 -13.71 -10.53
CA ASP A 76 -2.56 -12.47 -11.28
C ASP A 76 -1.08 -12.11 -11.36
N ASN A 77 -0.55 -12.10 -12.58
CA ASN A 77 0.84 -11.75 -12.86
C ASN A 77 1.14 -10.25 -12.72
N ILE A 78 0.11 -9.40 -12.69
CA ILE A 78 0.25 -7.93 -12.67
C ILE A 78 0.64 -7.42 -11.26
N LEU A 79 0.27 -8.13 -10.19
CA LEU A 79 0.36 -7.66 -8.80
C LEU A 79 1.24 -8.54 -7.88
N LYS A 80 2.12 -9.39 -8.44
CA LYS A 80 2.85 -10.39 -7.63
C LYS A 80 3.79 -9.74 -6.59
N GLY A 81 3.40 -9.78 -5.32
CA GLY A 81 4.26 -9.54 -4.16
C GLY A 81 4.91 -10.84 -3.68
N SER A 82 4.15 -11.68 -2.97
CA SER A 82 4.51 -13.07 -2.66
C SER A 82 3.51 -14.04 -3.30
N LYS A 83 3.82 -15.34 -3.34
CA LYS A 83 2.94 -16.35 -3.96
C LYS A 83 1.56 -16.45 -3.29
N TYR A 84 1.44 -15.94 -2.05
CA TYR A 84 0.30 -16.18 -1.17
C TYR A 84 -0.32 -14.91 -0.58
N GLU A 85 0.17 -13.71 -0.93
CA GLU A 85 -0.42 -12.46 -0.47
C GLU A 85 -0.40 -11.37 -1.54
N THR A 86 -1.46 -10.56 -1.57
CA THR A 86 -1.58 -9.39 -2.45
C THR A 86 -1.82 -8.15 -1.61
N TYR A 87 -0.90 -7.19 -1.68
CA TYR A 87 -1.01 -5.92 -0.98
C TYR A 87 -1.80 -4.88 -1.79
N TYR A 88 -2.68 -4.14 -1.12
CA TYR A 88 -3.34 -2.94 -1.62
C TYR A 88 -3.22 -1.81 -0.61
N SER A 89 -2.68 -0.68 -1.03
CA SER A 89 -2.79 0.58 -0.32
C SER A 89 -4.18 1.18 -0.54
N LEU A 90 -4.89 1.47 0.55
CA LEU A 90 -6.21 2.11 0.48
C LEU A 90 -6.13 3.63 0.26
N LYS A 91 -4.91 4.17 0.25
CA LYS A 91 -4.61 5.59 -0.04
C LYS A 91 -4.28 5.84 -1.52
N TYR A 92 -3.86 4.82 -2.26
CA TYR A 92 -3.45 4.93 -3.65
C TYR A 92 -4.60 4.57 -4.60
N SER A 93 -4.93 5.46 -5.54
CA SER A 93 -6.10 5.27 -6.42
C SER A 93 -5.95 4.08 -7.37
N GLY A 94 -4.72 3.73 -7.78
CA GLY A 94 -4.48 2.57 -8.64
C GLY A 94 -4.80 1.24 -7.93
N ASP A 95 -4.43 1.13 -6.67
CA ASP A 95 -4.75 -0.06 -5.86
C ASP A 95 -6.23 -0.18 -5.62
N LEU A 96 -6.89 0.93 -5.33
CA LEU A 96 -8.34 0.96 -5.17
C LEU A 96 -9.07 0.58 -6.46
N PHE A 97 -8.55 1.00 -7.62
CA PHE A 97 -9.09 0.60 -8.92
C PHE A 97 -9.01 -0.92 -9.12
N PHE A 98 -7.84 -1.53 -8.88
CA PHE A 98 -7.67 -2.98 -9.02
C PHE A 98 -8.45 -3.76 -7.97
N LEU A 99 -8.45 -3.30 -6.70
CA LEU A 99 -9.19 -3.91 -5.60
C LEU A 99 -10.69 -3.91 -5.89
N LYS A 100 -11.27 -2.78 -6.30
CA LYS A 100 -12.69 -2.67 -6.63
C LYS A 100 -13.07 -3.55 -7.81
N ARG A 101 -12.21 -3.66 -8.82
CA ARG A 101 -12.45 -4.47 -10.01
C ARG A 101 -12.40 -5.97 -9.71
N LYS A 102 -11.44 -6.42 -8.89
CA LYS A 102 -11.21 -7.84 -8.61
C LYS A 102 -11.99 -8.35 -7.41
N PHE A 103 -12.11 -7.54 -6.36
CA PHE A 103 -12.72 -7.89 -5.08
C PHE A 103 -13.69 -6.80 -4.58
N PRO A 104 -14.77 -6.49 -5.32
CA PRO A 104 -15.70 -5.41 -4.97
C PRO A 104 -16.30 -5.54 -3.56
N MET A 105 -16.60 -6.76 -3.10
CA MET A 105 -17.15 -6.96 -1.75
C MET A 105 -16.08 -6.77 -0.65
N ILE A 106 -14.80 -7.02 -0.95
CA ILE A 106 -13.70 -6.73 -0.02
C ILE A 106 -13.49 -5.22 0.07
N ASP A 107 -13.51 -4.51 -1.06
CA ASP A 107 -13.43 -3.03 -1.09
C ASP A 107 -14.55 -2.40 -0.24
N GLU A 108 -15.80 -2.84 -0.43
CA GLU A 108 -16.94 -2.38 0.35
C GLU A 108 -16.79 -2.71 1.84
N PHE A 109 -16.37 -3.93 2.17
CA PHE A 109 -16.18 -4.38 3.55
C PHE A 109 -15.17 -3.51 4.30
N VAL A 110 -14.01 -3.26 3.71
CA VAL A 110 -12.91 -2.51 4.38
C VAL A 110 -13.17 -1.01 4.43
N ARG A 111 -13.91 -0.46 3.45
CA ARG A 111 -14.30 0.95 3.45
C ARG A 111 -15.52 1.26 4.31
N SER A 112 -16.16 0.26 4.90
CA SER A 112 -17.26 0.49 5.83
C SER A 112 -16.75 1.29 7.02
N ASN A 113 -17.15 2.57 7.11
CA ASN A 113 -16.75 3.56 8.14
C ASN A 113 -16.99 3.11 9.59
N ARG A 114 -17.51 1.92 9.82
CA ARG A 114 -17.87 1.37 11.13
C ARG A 114 -17.10 0.10 11.47
N LEU A 115 -16.20 -0.40 10.61
CA LEU A 115 -15.55 -1.68 10.85
C LEU A 115 -14.71 -1.65 12.14
N ALA A 116 -13.88 -0.61 12.33
CA ALA A 116 -13.11 -0.41 13.56
C ALA A 116 -14.02 -0.19 14.79
N ASP A 117 -15.02 0.69 14.68
CA ASP A 117 -15.98 1.02 15.75
C ASP A 117 -16.76 -0.19 16.30
N ASN A 118 -16.88 -1.26 15.51
CA ASN A 118 -17.63 -2.44 15.88
C ASN A 118 -16.80 -3.45 16.67
N ILE A 119 -15.51 -3.25 16.87
CA ILE A 119 -14.67 -4.20 17.59
C ILE A 119 -14.73 -3.90 19.09
N LYS A 120 -15.12 -4.88 19.92
CA LYS A 120 -15.37 -4.65 21.36
C LYS A 120 -14.14 -4.26 22.19
N VAL A 121 -12.92 -4.53 21.72
CA VAL A 121 -11.66 -4.35 22.48
C VAL A 121 -11.10 -2.90 22.35
N HIS A 122 -11.77 -2.05 21.57
CA HIS A 122 -11.22 -0.81 21.00
C HIS A 122 -11.09 0.44 21.90
N GLU A 123 -11.29 0.36 23.21
CA GLU A 123 -11.33 1.60 24.01
C GLU A 123 -9.96 2.28 24.21
N ARG A 124 -8.82 1.64 23.82
CA ARG A 124 -7.48 2.19 24.07
C ARG A 124 -6.46 2.12 22.91
N GLU A 125 -6.60 1.25 21.92
CA GLU A 125 -5.63 1.11 20.82
C GLU A 125 -6.26 1.52 19.48
N ARG A 126 -5.76 2.62 18.87
CA ARG A 126 -6.25 3.13 17.58
C ARG A 126 -5.43 2.69 16.37
N ASN A 127 -4.28 2.04 16.62
CA ASN A 127 -3.36 1.54 15.60
C ASN A 127 -3.20 0.04 15.77
N PHE A 128 -3.68 -0.73 14.81
CA PHE A 128 -3.75 -2.19 14.93
C PHE A 128 -3.88 -2.87 13.57
N VAL A 129 -3.61 -4.17 13.53
CA VAL A 129 -3.86 -5.05 12.39
C VAL A 129 -5.05 -5.93 12.71
N LEU A 130 -6.11 -5.85 11.91
CA LEU A 130 -7.24 -6.78 11.95
C LEU A 130 -6.96 -7.95 11.01
N VAL A 131 -6.85 -9.16 11.58
CA VAL A 131 -6.71 -10.40 10.83
C VAL A 131 -8.08 -11.08 10.75
N VAL A 132 -8.57 -11.31 9.54
CA VAL A 132 -9.87 -11.92 9.27
C VAL A 132 -9.64 -13.23 8.52
N GLU A 133 -10.14 -14.32 9.07
CA GLU A 133 -10.09 -15.67 8.49
C GLU A 133 -11.53 -16.24 8.43
N PRO A 134 -11.79 -17.30 7.64
CA PRO A 134 -13.13 -17.87 7.50
C PRO A 134 -13.82 -18.22 8.82
N SER A 135 -13.06 -18.70 9.80
CA SER A 135 -13.56 -19.16 11.11
C SER A 135 -13.14 -18.28 12.28
N SER A 136 -12.31 -17.26 12.04
CA SER A 136 -11.60 -16.55 13.11
C SER A 136 -11.39 -15.08 12.76
N THR A 137 -11.36 -14.22 13.78
CA THR A 137 -10.93 -12.82 13.62
C THR A 137 -10.13 -12.44 14.84
N SER A 138 -8.98 -11.81 14.64
CA SER A 138 -8.09 -11.39 15.71
C SER A 138 -7.47 -10.01 15.44
N ILE A 139 -7.00 -9.37 16.51
CA ILE A 139 -6.20 -8.14 16.43
C ILE A 139 -4.75 -8.43 16.83
N LYS A 140 -3.83 -7.74 16.16
CA LYS A 140 -2.41 -7.66 16.50
C LYS A 140 -1.97 -6.18 16.56
N PRO A 141 -0.96 -5.83 17.36
CA PRO A 141 -0.38 -4.49 17.34
C PRO A 141 0.13 -4.11 15.95
N LEU A 142 -0.04 -2.85 15.55
CA LEU A 142 0.58 -2.34 14.31
C LEU A 142 2.06 -2.03 14.59
N SER A 143 2.97 -2.66 13.84
CA SER A 143 4.39 -2.28 13.88
C SER A 143 4.59 -0.95 13.14
N ASP A 144 5.11 0.07 13.82
CA ASP A 144 5.31 1.42 13.27
C ASP A 144 6.63 1.60 12.50
N THR A 145 7.39 0.53 12.23
CA THR A 145 8.64 0.62 11.47
C THR A 145 8.37 0.42 9.98
N GLY A 146 8.07 1.50 9.26
CA GLY A 146 7.96 1.50 7.80
C GLY A 146 8.99 2.45 7.18
N PRO A 147 9.71 2.05 6.12
CA PRO A 147 10.66 2.93 5.46
C PRO A 147 9.97 4.09 4.70
N VAL A 148 10.74 5.13 4.33
CA VAL A 148 10.24 6.22 3.47
C VAL A 148 10.29 5.77 2.02
N PHE A 149 9.14 5.31 1.55
CA PHE A 149 8.98 4.79 0.20
C PHE A 149 9.08 5.85 -0.88
N CYS A 150 9.37 5.41 -2.10
CA CYS A 150 9.28 6.25 -3.29
C CYS A 150 7.86 6.83 -3.45
N GLY A 151 7.77 8.05 -3.96
CA GLY A 151 6.48 8.70 -4.17
C GLY A 151 6.59 10.02 -4.91
N PHE A 152 5.49 10.76 -4.91
CA PHE A 152 5.44 12.11 -5.45
C PHE A 152 5.94 13.13 -4.44
N ARG A 153 6.69 14.14 -4.92
CA ARG A 153 6.87 15.37 -4.14
C ARG A 153 5.56 16.15 -4.18
N HIS A 154 4.95 16.40 -3.03
CA HIS A 154 3.62 16.97 -2.94
C HIS A 154 3.46 18.28 -3.73
N SER A 155 4.36 19.25 -3.55
CA SER A 155 4.32 20.53 -4.26
C SER A 155 4.54 20.38 -5.77
N SER A 156 5.44 19.49 -6.20
CA SER A 156 5.65 19.18 -7.62
C SER A 156 4.46 18.49 -8.25
N LEU A 157 3.79 17.57 -7.55
CA LEU A 157 2.57 16.93 -8.02
C LEU A 157 1.45 17.94 -8.25
N LEU A 158 1.22 18.86 -7.31
CA LEU A 158 0.23 19.92 -7.49
C LEU A 158 0.53 20.80 -8.71
N ARG A 159 1.80 21.15 -8.93
CA ARG A 159 2.21 21.92 -10.13
C ARG A 159 2.03 21.11 -11.41
N PHE A 160 2.37 19.83 -11.39
CA PHE A 160 2.21 18.94 -12.53
C PHE A 160 0.73 18.77 -12.89
N VAL A 161 -0.16 18.54 -11.91
CA VAL A 161 -1.61 18.46 -12.14
C VAL A 161 -2.16 19.78 -12.69
N LYS A 162 -1.72 20.93 -12.17
CA LYS A 162 -2.08 22.25 -12.73
C LYS A 162 -1.65 22.38 -14.19
N ARG A 163 -0.44 21.93 -14.54
CA ARG A 163 0.05 21.89 -15.93
C ARG A 163 -0.84 21.01 -16.80
N LEU A 164 -1.17 19.79 -16.36
CA LEU A 164 -2.07 18.90 -17.08
C LEU A 164 -3.42 19.56 -17.34
N ASN A 165 -3.99 20.23 -16.34
CA ASN A 165 -5.27 20.92 -16.54
C ASN A 165 -5.15 22.13 -17.49
N ALA A 166 -4.08 22.92 -17.38
CA ALA A 166 -3.87 24.10 -18.22
C ALA A 166 -3.59 23.77 -19.70
N ASN A 167 -2.91 22.66 -19.95
CA ASN A 167 -2.54 22.23 -21.31
C ASN A 167 -3.60 21.31 -21.95
N TYR A 168 -4.67 20.97 -21.23
CA TYR A 168 -5.69 20.05 -21.75
C TYR A 168 -6.47 20.69 -22.89
N LYS A 169 -6.63 19.94 -23.98
CA LYS A 169 -7.49 20.29 -25.12
C LYS A 169 -8.56 19.21 -25.25
N GLU A 170 -9.80 19.62 -25.52
CA GLU A 170 -10.98 18.72 -25.61
C GLU A 170 -10.84 17.61 -26.67
N THR A 171 -9.83 17.68 -27.52
CA THR A 171 -9.47 16.66 -28.52
C THR A 171 -8.88 15.37 -27.95
N ILE A 172 -8.57 15.34 -26.65
CA ILE A 172 -8.08 14.15 -25.94
C ILE A 172 -9.29 13.40 -25.38
N VAL A 173 -9.83 12.51 -26.22
CA VAL A 173 -10.93 11.59 -25.86
C VAL A 173 -10.30 10.20 -25.70
N PRO A 174 -10.30 9.61 -24.50
CA PRO A 174 -9.78 8.27 -24.28
C PRO A 174 -10.68 7.22 -24.92
N ALA A 175 -10.09 6.12 -25.40
CA ALA A 175 -10.81 5.04 -26.09
C ALA A 175 -11.63 4.11 -25.15
N GLY A 176 -11.71 4.43 -23.85
CA GLY A 176 -12.36 3.61 -22.82
C GLY A 176 -12.36 4.31 -21.47
N ASP A 177 -12.12 3.56 -20.38
CA ASP A 177 -11.87 4.15 -19.06
C ASP A 177 -10.73 5.17 -19.18
N SER A 178 -11.00 6.41 -18.79
CA SER A 178 -10.06 7.54 -18.83
C SER A 178 -8.93 7.42 -17.80
N ILE A 179 -8.42 6.21 -17.58
CA ILE A 179 -7.50 5.83 -16.52
C ILE A 179 -6.24 5.22 -17.15
N LEU A 180 -5.09 5.69 -16.69
CA LEU A 180 -3.79 5.09 -16.94
C LEU A 180 -3.17 4.66 -15.62
N ILE A 181 -2.67 3.43 -15.58
CA ILE A 181 -1.85 2.96 -14.47
C ILE A 181 -0.51 2.51 -15.04
N LEU A 182 0.54 3.18 -14.62
CA LEU A 182 1.90 2.96 -15.06
C LEU A 182 2.73 2.43 -13.91
N GLN A 183 3.70 1.60 -14.23
CA GLN A 183 4.80 1.28 -13.35
C GLN A 183 6.08 1.85 -13.95
N ALA A 184 6.92 2.48 -13.13
CA ALA A 184 8.17 3.04 -13.62
C ALA A 184 9.29 2.95 -12.58
N ILE A 185 10.52 2.95 -13.06
CA ILE A 185 11.70 3.15 -12.23
C ILE A 185 11.85 4.63 -11.91
N VAL A 186 12.02 4.96 -10.64
CA VAL A 186 12.55 6.25 -10.20
C VAL A 186 14.03 6.08 -9.91
N ASN A 187 14.86 6.79 -10.67
CA ASN A 187 16.31 6.83 -10.49
C ASN A 187 16.68 7.63 -9.23
N ARG A 188 17.93 7.50 -8.78
CA ARG A 188 18.44 8.21 -7.58
C ARG A 188 18.31 9.74 -7.66
N ASP A 189 18.28 10.30 -8.87
CA ASP A 189 18.11 11.75 -9.10
C ASP A 189 16.64 12.21 -9.14
N GLY A 190 15.68 11.28 -9.07
CA GLY A 190 14.24 11.54 -9.16
C GLY A 190 13.68 11.56 -10.58
N SER A 191 14.48 11.24 -11.60
CA SER A 191 14.02 11.04 -12.98
C SER A 191 13.31 9.68 -13.14
N LEU A 192 12.44 9.55 -14.15
CA LEU A 192 11.87 8.26 -14.54
C LEU A 192 12.77 7.54 -15.55
N GLY A 193 13.07 6.28 -15.26
CA GLY A 193 13.70 5.35 -16.18
C GLY A 193 12.67 4.55 -16.99
N LYS A 194 12.91 3.25 -17.15
CA LYS A 194 12.01 2.33 -17.85
C LYS A 194 10.61 2.35 -17.21
N LYS A 195 9.59 2.30 -18.05
CA LYS A 195 8.17 2.32 -17.69
C LYS A 195 7.42 1.17 -18.36
N MET A 196 6.32 0.74 -17.76
CA MET A 196 5.44 -0.33 -18.22
C MET A 196 4.00 0.06 -17.94
N LEU A 197 3.11 -0.11 -18.91
CA LEU A 197 1.68 0.12 -18.70
C LEU A 197 1.05 -1.10 -18.00
N LEU A 198 0.41 -0.86 -16.85
CA LEU A 198 -0.37 -1.86 -16.11
C LEU A 198 -1.84 -1.84 -16.52
N HIS A 199 -2.37 -0.66 -16.85
CA HIS A 199 -3.75 -0.48 -17.31
C HIS A 199 -3.85 0.75 -18.23
N GLY A 200 -4.64 0.63 -19.29
CA GLY A 200 -4.86 1.65 -20.32
C GLY A 200 -4.41 1.17 -21.69
N ASN A 201 -4.13 2.11 -22.59
CA ASN A 201 -3.59 1.84 -23.93
C ASN A 201 -2.43 2.81 -24.26
N GLU A 202 -1.27 2.27 -24.64
CA GLU A 202 -0.07 3.07 -25.00
C GLU A 202 -0.26 3.87 -26.31
N ASP A 203 -1.17 3.42 -27.19
CA ASP A 203 -1.51 4.12 -28.41
C ASP A 203 -2.55 5.24 -28.22
N ASP A 204 -3.12 5.35 -27.02
CA ASP A 204 -4.12 6.36 -26.70
C ASP A 204 -3.49 7.77 -26.63
N LYS A 205 -4.24 8.76 -27.10
CA LYS A 205 -3.90 10.19 -26.98
C LYS A 205 -3.67 10.58 -25.53
N LEU A 206 -4.40 9.99 -24.58
CA LEU A 206 -4.22 10.22 -23.16
C LEU A 206 -2.81 9.82 -22.70
N TYR A 207 -2.32 8.64 -23.10
CA TYR A 207 -0.98 8.17 -22.73
C TYR A 207 0.11 9.08 -23.29
N ARG A 208 0.02 9.42 -24.58
CA ARG A 208 0.96 10.33 -25.25
C ARG A 208 0.94 11.72 -24.60
N TYR A 209 -0.23 12.22 -24.26
CA TYR A 209 -0.41 13.50 -23.59
C TYR A 209 0.27 13.55 -22.21
N ILE A 210 0.07 12.53 -21.38
CA ILE A 210 0.70 12.44 -20.05
C ILE A 210 2.22 12.34 -20.18
N CYS A 211 2.72 11.53 -21.11
CA CYS A 211 4.16 11.39 -21.35
C CYS A 211 4.81 12.71 -21.80
N ALA A 212 4.18 13.42 -22.74
CA ALA A 212 4.69 14.70 -23.23
C ALA A 212 4.76 15.76 -22.12
N ASN A 213 3.68 15.93 -21.36
CA ASN A 213 3.66 16.89 -20.25
C ASN A 213 4.68 16.56 -19.16
N TYR A 214 4.90 15.27 -18.87
CA TYR A 214 5.94 14.85 -17.95
C TYR A 214 7.34 15.18 -18.49
N GLN A 215 7.60 14.90 -19.76
CA GLN A 215 8.88 15.21 -20.40
C GLN A 215 9.19 16.70 -20.35
N ASP A 216 8.21 17.56 -20.67
CA ASP A 216 8.37 19.01 -20.60
C ASP A 216 8.62 19.47 -19.15
N TYR A 217 7.85 18.94 -18.18
CA TYR A 217 8.05 19.26 -16.76
C TYR A 217 9.44 18.84 -16.28
N ASN A 218 9.91 17.67 -16.70
CA ASN A 218 11.23 17.16 -16.32
C ASN A 218 12.35 18.00 -16.94
N GLN A 219 12.19 18.43 -18.20
CA GLN A 219 13.16 19.27 -18.90
C GLN A 219 13.33 20.64 -18.24
N GLU A 220 12.24 21.29 -17.83
CA GLU A 220 12.27 22.57 -17.11
C GLU A 220 12.95 22.47 -15.74
N ASN A 221 12.90 21.29 -15.11
CA ASN A 221 13.46 21.04 -13.79
C ASN A 221 14.79 20.27 -13.83
N LYS A 222 15.36 20.04 -15.03
CA LYS A 222 16.52 19.15 -15.25
C LYS A 222 17.72 19.47 -14.35
N ALA A 223 18.00 20.75 -14.12
CA ALA A 223 19.13 21.19 -13.28
C ALA A 223 18.93 20.90 -11.78
N ASN A 224 17.71 20.60 -11.34
CA ASN A 224 17.34 20.50 -9.92
C ASN A 224 16.39 19.32 -9.65
N LEU A 225 16.51 18.20 -10.38
CA LEU A 225 15.56 17.07 -10.24
C LEU A 225 15.50 16.51 -8.81
N ASN A 226 16.64 16.50 -8.12
CA ASN A 226 16.77 16.09 -6.72
C ASN A 226 15.97 16.97 -5.72
N THR A 227 15.52 18.16 -6.10
CA THR A 227 14.77 19.09 -5.22
C THR A 227 13.44 19.54 -5.81
N LYS A 228 13.36 19.70 -7.13
CA LYS A 228 12.20 20.21 -7.89
C LYS A 228 11.57 19.17 -8.83
N GLY A 229 12.17 18.00 -8.96
CA GLY A 229 11.62 16.88 -9.74
C GLY A 229 10.22 16.48 -9.25
N LEU A 230 9.51 15.74 -10.09
CA LEU A 230 8.17 15.27 -9.76
C LEU A 230 8.20 14.17 -8.68
N PHE A 231 9.22 13.32 -8.75
CA PHE A 231 9.35 12.15 -7.89
C PHE A 231 10.37 12.37 -6.76
N LEU A 232 10.12 11.68 -5.65
CA LEU A 232 11.04 11.48 -4.56
C LEU A 232 11.51 10.02 -4.65
N PRO A 233 12.83 9.77 -4.88
CA PRO A 233 13.34 8.40 -4.83
C PRO A 233 13.22 7.84 -3.41
N TYR A 234 13.28 6.51 -3.30
CA TYR A 234 13.43 5.85 -2.01
C TYR A 234 14.70 6.35 -1.28
N LEU A 235 14.61 6.60 0.02
CA LEU A 235 15.75 7.03 0.84
C LEU A 235 16.09 5.97 1.89
N SER A 236 17.33 5.46 1.87
CA SER A 236 17.90 4.60 2.92
C SER A 236 18.97 5.36 3.68
N GLY A 237 18.74 5.67 4.96
CA GLY A 237 19.71 6.45 5.76
C GLY A 237 20.06 7.80 5.12
N GLY A 238 19.11 8.44 4.43
CA GLY A 238 19.32 9.69 3.68
C GLY A 238 19.92 9.52 2.27
N THR A 239 20.36 8.32 1.91
CA THR A 239 20.90 8.03 0.57
C THR A 239 19.78 7.67 -0.40
N PRO A 240 19.66 8.34 -1.55
CA PRO A 240 18.68 7.99 -2.56
C PRO A 240 19.04 6.70 -3.28
N LEU A 241 18.05 5.80 -3.42
CA LEU A 241 18.18 4.53 -4.14
C LEU A 241 17.20 4.48 -5.31
N THR A 242 17.59 3.70 -6.32
CA THR A 242 16.70 3.36 -7.45
C THR A 242 15.53 2.53 -6.92
N SER A 243 14.31 2.91 -7.29
CA SER A 243 13.09 2.33 -6.74
C SER A 243 11.98 2.25 -7.78
N ILE A 244 10.92 1.48 -7.49
CA ILE A 244 9.73 1.42 -8.35
C ILE A 244 8.66 2.36 -7.79
N ILE A 245 7.93 3.00 -8.71
CA ILE A 245 6.68 3.69 -8.42
C ILE A 245 5.56 3.18 -9.34
N GLU A 246 4.37 3.02 -8.79
CA GLU A 246 3.14 2.94 -9.56
C GLU A 246 2.47 4.31 -9.62
N ILE A 247 2.03 4.72 -10.79
CA ILE A 247 1.44 6.02 -11.07
C ILE A 247 0.04 5.81 -11.64
N PHE A 248 -0.95 6.37 -10.97
CA PHE A 248 -2.34 6.42 -11.42
C PHE A 248 -2.64 7.80 -11.96
N VAL A 249 -3.22 7.86 -13.16
CA VAL A 249 -3.73 9.09 -13.76
C VAL A 249 -5.16 8.83 -14.22
N ARG A 250 -6.08 9.75 -13.90
CA ARG A 250 -7.45 9.75 -14.40
C ARG A 250 -7.80 11.10 -14.99
N LEU A 251 -8.38 11.11 -16.19
CA LEU A 251 -9.14 12.25 -16.71
C LEU A 251 -10.59 12.09 -16.24
N ASN A 252 -11.05 13.02 -15.40
CA ASN A 252 -12.36 12.99 -14.78
C ASN A 252 -13.46 13.50 -15.74
N PRO A 253 -14.74 13.22 -15.44
CA PRO A 253 -15.87 13.73 -16.24
C PRO A 253 -15.92 15.27 -16.31
N ASP A 254 -15.43 15.96 -15.29
CA ASP A 254 -15.30 17.42 -15.24
C ASP A 254 -14.10 17.96 -16.02
N ARG A 255 -13.41 17.09 -16.78
CA ARG A 255 -12.25 17.40 -17.63
C ARG A 255 -11.01 17.82 -16.85
N THR A 256 -10.92 17.48 -15.56
CA THR A 256 -9.72 17.64 -14.74
C THR A 256 -8.93 16.35 -14.60
N PHE A 257 -7.64 16.46 -14.27
CA PHE A 257 -6.80 15.32 -13.98
C PHE A 257 -6.68 15.03 -12.48
N SER A 258 -6.83 13.77 -12.11
CA SER A 258 -6.42 13.23 -10.82
C SER A 258 -5.17 12.37 -10.99
N VAL A 259 -4.14 12.64 -10.19
CA VAL A 259 -2.87 11.91 -10.23
C VAL A 259 -2.51 11.46 -8.81
N SER A 260 -2.14 10.19 -8.65
CA SER A 260 -1.60 9.66 -7.39
C SER A 260 -0.56 8.60 -7.68
N GLY A 261 0.26 8.25 -6.69
CA GLY A 261 1.28 7.21 -6.86
C GLY A 261 1.72 6.60 -5.56
N SER A 262 2.27 5.40 -5.67
CA SER A 262 2.71 4.60 -4.54
C SER A 262 3.99 3.83 -4.91
N GLY A 263 5.02 3.93 -4.08
CA GLY A 263 6.22 3.09 -4.15
C GLY A 263 6.24 1.99 -3.09
N ARG A 264 5.10 1.61 -2.51
CA ARG A 264 5.02 0.64 -1.39
C ARG A 264 4.85 -0.82 -1.82
N GLU A 265 5.56 -1.69 -1.11
CA GLU A 265 5.24 -3.10 -0.76
C GLU A 265 4.57 -3.95 -1.84
N ARG A 266 5.12 -3.90 -3.04
CA ARG A 266 4.86 -4.92 -4.04
C ARG A 266 6.19 -5.28 -4.66
N LYS A 267 6.52 -6.58 -4.68
CA LYS A 267 7.66 -7.15 -5.42
C LYS A 267 7.40 -7.12 -6.93
N LEU A 268 7.15 -5.93 -7.44
CA LEU A 268 6.79 -5.69 -8.82
C LEU A 268 7.98 -6.02 -9.71
N ARG A 269 7.75 -6.96 -10.62
CA ARG A 269 8.71 -7.29 -11.67
C ARG A 269 8.26 -6.57 -12.92
N MET A 270 8.86 -5.43 -13.22
CA MET A 270 8.81 -4.92 -14.59
C MET A 270 9.30 -6.04 -15.52
N LYS A 271 8.48 -6.40 -16.51
CA LYS A 271 8.83 -7.47 -17.45
C LYS A 271 10.18 -7.16 -18.10
N ASP A 272 11.08 -8.13 -18.06
CA ASP A 272 12.42 -8.04 -18.66
C ASP A 272 13.28 -6.89 -18.10
N TYR A 273 13.12 -6.51 -16.82
CA TYR A 273 14.07 -5.61 -16.16
C TYR A 273 15.38 -6.35 -15.89
N LYS A 274 16.47 -5.86 -16.50
CA LYS A 274 17.83 -6.25 -16.13
C LYS A 274 18.32 -5.27 -15.08
N GLU A 275 18.57 -5.77 -13.89
CA GLU A 275 19.07 -4.98 -12.78
C GLU A 275 20.49 -4.48 -13.09
N ASP A 276 20.75 -3.20 -12.85
CA ASP A 276 22.10 -2.64 -12.89
C ASP A 276 22.84 -3.08 -11.62
N PRO A 277 23.94 -3.84 -11.71
CA PRO A 277 24.69 -4.28 -10.54
C PRO A 277 25.25 -3.12 -9.69
N ASN A 278 25.42 -1.92 -10.27
CA ASN A 278 25.91 -0.73 -9.58
C ASN A 278 24.79 0.16 -9.01
N ALA A 279 23.55 -0.09 -9.43
CA ALA A 279 22.36 0.61 -8.97
C ALA A 279 21.21 -0.37 -8.74
N PRO A 280 21.37 -1.29 -7.76
CA PRO A 280 20.38 -2.31 -7.49
C PRO A 280 19.04 -1.66 -7.14
N LEU A 281 17.99 -2.32 -7.59
CA LEU A 281 16.63 -1.87 -7.38
C LEU A 281 16.26 -2.19 -5.94
N GLN A 282 15.88 -1.17 -5.18
CA GLN A 282 15.39 -1.40 -3.84
C GLN A 282 13.95 -1.93 -3.91
N ILE A 283 13.78 -3.22 -3.58
CA ILE A 283 12.49 -3.91 -3.53
C ILE A 283 12.11 -4.07 -2.05
N TYR A 284 10.93 -3.57 -1.68
CA TYR A 284 10.27 -3.84 -0.40
C TYR A 284 8.92 -4.49 -0.70
#